data_AF-A0A2T4VTH3-F1
#
_entry.id   AF-A0A2T4VTH3-F1
#
_cell.length_a   1.000
_cell.length_b   1.000
_cell.length_c   1.000
_cell.angle_alpha   90.00
_cell.angle_beta   90.00
_cell.angle_gamma   90.00
#
_symmetry.space_group_name_H-M   'P 1'
#
loop_
_entity.id
_entity.type
_entity.pdbx_description
1 polymer ?
#
loop_
_entity_poly.entity_id
_entity_poly.type
_entity_poly.pdbx_seq_one_letter_code
_entity_poly.pdbx_strand_id
1 'polypeptide(L)'
;MAPYRGPSSTPIAVPQARAGRFTVLPLVVGSARGEEAAEVLDALWVPDVLPVVSSDLSHDLPYEKAREVDHETAERELMLKGPLDAGSVCGAAVVSGLLLAARKRGLRPELLDLRNSDDNAGGRDEVVGTGIRVLLAGWGR
;
A
#
# COMPACT_ATOMS: atom_id res chain seq x y z
N MET A 1 22.53 -9.95 -25.72
CA MET A 1 21.15 -10.01 -25.19
C MET A 1 21.24 -9.71 -23.70
N ALA A 2 20.80 -8.53 -23.26
CA ALA A 2 20.84 -8.19 -21.84
C ALA A 2 19.78 -9.01 -21.08
N PRO A 3 20.06 -9.47 -19.84
CA PRO A 3 19.08 -10.22 -19.08
C PRO A 3 17.86 -9.33 -18.77
N TYR A 4 16.67 -9.87 -18.99
CA TYR A 4 15.41 -9.27 -18.58
C TYR A 4 15.40 -9.13 -17.06
N ARG A 5 15.48 -7.90 -16.55
CA ARG A 5 15.21 -7.58 -15.15
C ARG A 5 13.70 -7.45 -15.01
N GLY A 6 13.06 -8.44 -14.40
CA GLY A 6 11.64 -8.35 -14.04
C GLY A 6 11.38 -7.17 -13.09
N PRO A 7 10.12 -6.73 -12.95
CA PRO A 7 9.77 -5.65 -12.03
C PRO A 7 10.26 -5.98 -10.61
N SER A 8 10.85 -4.99 -9.93
CA SER A 8 11.31 -5.07 -8.55
C SER A 8 10.14 -5.00 -7.58
N SER A 9 9.22 -5.96 -7.65
CA SER A 9 8.23 -6.16 -6.59
C SER A 9 8.89 -6.96 -5.47
N THR A 10 9.20 -6.29 -4.36
CA THR A 10 9.72 -6.94 -3.17
C THR A 10 8.68 -7.94 -2.64
N PRO A 11 9.01 -9.23 -2.51
CA PRO A 11 8.09 -10.20 -1.92
C PRO A 11 7.75 -9.79 -0.48
N ILE A 12 6.45 -9.65 -0.19
CA ILE A 12 5.98 -9.37 1.17
C ILE A 12 6.18 -10.64 2.00
N ALA A 13 7.04 -10.59 3.02
CA ALA A 13 7.04 -11.60 4.07
C ALA A 13 5.75 -11.40 4.90
N VAL A 14 4.76 -12.27 4.73
CA VAL A 14 3.57 -12.32 5.59
C VAL A 14 3.90 -13.27 6.76
N PRO A 15 4.13 -12.78 7.99
CA PRO A 15 4.60 -13.64 9.09
C PRO A 15 3.47 -14.60 9.50
N GLN A 16 3.53 -15.85 9.03
CA GLN A 16 2.55 -16.88 9.39
C GLN A 16 2.60 -17.30 10.87
N ALA A 17 3.68 -16.95 11.58
CA ALA A 17 3.98 -17.47 12.92
C ALA A 17 2.99 -17.04 14.03
N ARG A 18 2.17 -16.01 13.83
CA ARG A 18 1.23 -15.51 14.86
C ARG A 18 -0.26 -15.58 14.47
N ALA A 19 -0.61 -15.92 13.24
CA ALA A 19 -1.97 -15.76 12.70
C ALA A 19 -2.72 -17.08 12.44
N GLY A 20 -2.19 -18.23 12.86
CA GLY A 20 -2.79 -19.53 12.58
C GLY A 20 -2.53 -20.01 11.14
N ARG A 21 -3.27 -21.04 10.69
CA ARG A 21 -3.15 -21.57 9.32
C ARG A 21 -4.02 -20.76 8.38
N PHE A 22 -3.43 -20.17 7.34
CA PHE A 22 -4.13 -19.47 6.27
C PHE A 22 -3.43 -19.67 4.94
N THR A 23 -4.18 -19.54 3.85
CA THR A 23 -3.67 -19.59 2.48
C THR A 23 -3.33 -18.18 2.00
N VAL A 24 -2.19 -18.01 1.36
CA VAL A 24 -1.80 -16.75 0.72
C VAL A 24 -2.01 -16.89 -0.78
N LEU A 25 -2.77 -15.96 -1.37
CA LEU A 25 -2.88 -15.80 -2.82
C LEU A 25 -2.05 -14.57 -3.23
N PRO A 26 -0.83 -14.75 -3.79
CA PRO A 26 -0.04 -13.64 -4.28
C PRO A 26 -0.62 -13.12 -5.59
N LEU A 27 -0.79 -11.80 -5.69
CA LEU A 27 -1.20 -11.12 -6.92
C LEU A 27 -0.11 -10.15 -7.35
N VAL A 28 0.37 -10.29 -8.58
CA VAL A 28 1.29 -9.35 -9.19
C VAL A 28 0.47 -8.42 -10.08
N VAL A 29 0.47 -7.13 -9.75
CA VAL A 29 -0.21 -6.11 -10.53
C VAL A 29 0.81 -5.34 -11.34
N GLY A 30 0.69 -5.41 -12.66
CA GLY A 30 1.49 -4.64 -13.60
C GLY A 30 0.87 -3.28 -13.88
N SER A 31 0.73 -2.92 -15.15
CA SER A 31 0.16 -1.64 -15.60
C SER A 31 -1.38 -1.62 -15.57
N ALA A 32 -1.99 -1.97 -14.44
CA ALA A 32 -3.44 -1.92 -14.25
C ALA A 32 -3.88 -0.50 -13.85
N ARG A 33 -5.14 -0.15 -14.13
CA ARG A 33 -5.80 1.04 -13.57
C ARG A 33 -6.37 0.74 -12.18
N GLY A 34 -6.63 1.80 -11.41
CA GLY A 34 -7.23 1.67 -10.08
C GLY A 34 -8.59 0.96 -10.11
N GLU A 35 -9.41 1.18 -11.14
CA GLU A 35 -10.70 0.51 -11.28
C GLU A 35 -10.55 -0.99 -11.54
N GLU A 36 -9.57 -1.39 -12.35
CA GLU A 36 -9.29 -2.81 -12.65
C GLU A 36 -8.79 -3.54 -11.40
N ALA A 37 -7.92 -2.87 -10.62
CA ALA A 37 -7.49 -3.39 -9.32
C ALA A 37 -8.69 -3.51 -8.35
N ALA A 38 -9.60 -2.53 -8.35
CA ALA A 38 -10.81 -2.58 -7.52
C ALA A 38 -11.73 -3.74 -7.89
N GLU A 39 -11.90 -4.05 -9.18
CA GLU A 39 -12.71 -5.19 -9.63
C GLU A 39 -12.13 -6.53 -9.15
N VAL A 40 -10.81 -6.70 -9.23
CA VAL A 40 -10.12 -7.90 -8.72
C VAL A 40 -10.28 -8.00 -7.21
N LEU A 41 -10.07 -6.91 -6.48
CA LEU A 41 -10.29 -6.87 -5.04
C LEU A 41 -11.75 -7.16 -4.70
N ASP A 42 -12.70 -6.62 -5.46
CA ASP A 42 -14.13 -6.84 -5.26
C ASP A 42 -14.50 -8.33 -5.40
N ALA A 43 -13.92 -9.03 -6.37
CA ALA A 43 -14.16 -10.44 -6.60
C ALA A 43 -13.55 -11.35 -5.53
N LEU A 44 -12.41 -10.96 -4.95
CA LEU A 44 -11.67 -11.79 -3.98
C LEU A 44 -12.03 -11.50 -2.53
N TRP A 45 -12.55 -10.31 -2.23
CA TRP A 45 -12.79 -9.84 -0.86
C TRP A 45 -14.12 -10.35 -0.30
N VAL A 46 -14.16 -11.65 -0.02
CA VAL A 46 -15.26 -12.41 0.61
C VAL A 46 -14.99 -12.66 2.09
N PRO A 47 -15.97 -13.01 2.95
CA PRO A 47 -15.85 -12.99 4.42
C PRO A 47 -14.62 -13.66 5.07
N ASP A 48 -14.02 -14.66 4.43
CA ASP A 48 -12.83 -15.36 4.92
C ASP A 48 -11.51 -14.89 4.27
N VAL A 49 -11.55 -13.82 3.47
CA VAL A 49 -10.42 -13.27 2.72
C VAL A 49 -10.15 -11.84 3.16
N LEU A 50 -8.96 -11.62 3.71
CA LEU A 50 -8.45 -10.29 4.03
C LEU A 50 -7.43 -9.85 2.97
N PRO A 51 -7.72 -8.80 2.18
CA PRO A 51 -6.72 -8.19 1.31
C PRO A 51 -5.65 -7.52 2.13
N VAL A 52 -4.39 -7.80 1.78
CA VAL A 52 -3.23 -7.12 2.33
C VAL A 52 -2.50 -6.48 1.17
N VAL A 53 -2.47 -5.15 1.15
CA VAL A 53 -1.64 -4.37 0.23
C VAL A 53 -0.44 -3.88 1.01
N SER A 54 0.76 -4.14 0.51
CA SER A 54 1.99 -3.54 1.01
C SER A 54 2.48 -2.56 -0.04
N SER A 55 2.79 -1.35 0.39
CA SER A 55 3.39 -0.34 -0.47
C SER A 55 4.36 0.51 0.33
N ASP A 56 5.40 0.99 -0.34
CA ASP A 56 6.25 2.08 0.13
C ASP A 56 5.67 3.40 -0.37
N LEU A 57 5.88 4.49 0.36
CA LEU A 57 5.38 5.82 -0.03
C LEU A 57 6.37 6.52 -0.97
N SER A 58 6.78 7.74 -0.64
CA SER A 58 7.74 8.48 -1.46
C SER A 58 9.12 7.82 -1.49
N HIS A 59 9.80 7.94 -2.62
CA HIS A 59 11.18 7.52 -2.82
C HIS A 59 12.00 8.64 -3.46
N ASP A 60 13.32 8.64 -3.24
CA ASP A 60 14.27 9.57 -3.86
C ASP A 60 13.96 11.06 -3.62
N LEU A 61 13.32 11.39 -2.49
CA LEU A 61 13.04 12.76 -2.06
C LEU A 61 13.94 13.16 -0.88
N PRO A 62 14.34 14.45 -0.78
CA PRO A 62 14.95 14.98 0.44
C PRO A 62 14.01 14.81 1.64
N TYR A 63 14.57 14.50 2.82
CA TYR A 63 13.81 14.12 4.03
C TYR A 63 12.56 14.97 4.31
N GLU A 64 12.70 16.30 4.36
CA GLU A 64 11.56 17.19 4.64
C GLU A 64 10.46 17.09 3.57
N LYS A 65 10.86 16.92 2.31
CA LYS A 65 9.92 16.77 1.20
C LYS A 65 9.26 15.39 1.21
N ALA A 66 10.02 14.33 1.53
CA ALA A 66 9.49 12.99 1.71
C ALA A 66 8.40 12.99 2.79
N ARG A 67 8.69 13.61 3.94
CA ARG A 67 7.76 13.72 5.07
C ARG A 67 6.48 14.48 4.69
N GLU A 68 6.57 15.59 3.97
CA GLU A 68 5.39 16.32 3.48
C GLU A 68 4.51 15.45 2.56
N VAL A 69 5.13 14.81 1.56
CA VAL A 69 4.43 13.97 0.58
C VAL A 69 3.80 12.75 1.23
N ASP A 70 4.52 12.10 2.13
CA ASP A 70 4.05 10.92 2.87
C ASP A 70 2.86 11.26 3.76
N HIS A 71 2.90 12.40 4.46
CA HIS A 71 1.77 12.88 5.26
C HIS A 71 0.55 13.20 4.39
N GLU A 72 0.72 13.91 3.27
CA GLU A 72 -0.38 14.20 2.35
C GLU A 72 -1.00 12.90 1.79
N THR A 73 -0.16 11.93 1.45
CA THR A 73 -0.60 10.62 0.94
C THR A 73 -1.41 9.87 1.99
N ALA A 74 -0.91 9.81 3.23
CA ALA A 74 -1.60 9.17 4.35
C ALA A 74 -2.96 9.84 4.65
N GLU A 75 -3.05 11.17 4.60
CA GLU A 75 -4.32 11.89 4.77
C GLU A 75 -5.34 11.54 3.67
N ARG A 76 -4.88 11.46 2.41
CA ARG A 76 -5.74 11.05 1.29
C ARG A 76 -6.23 9.63 1.44
N GLU A 77 -5.39 8.70 1.89
CA GLU A 77 -5.79 7.33 2.19
C GLU A 77 -6.81 7.25 3.32
N LEU A 78 -6.60 7.98 4.41
CA LEU A 78 -7.53 8.08 5.54
C LEU A 78 -8.91 8.62 5.13
N MET A 79 -8.94 9.51 4.13
CA MET A 79 -10.16 10.05 3.54
C MET A 79 -10.73 9.20 2.39
N LEU A 80 -10.11 8.06 2.05
CA LEU A 80 -10.45 7.21 0.90
C LEU A 80 -10.51 7.99 -0.44
N LYS A 81 -9.60 8.96 -0.60
CA LYS A 81 -9.53 9.91 -1.72
C LYS A 81 -8.43 9.54 -2.72
N GLY A 82 -8.83 8.88 -3.80
CA GLY A 82 -7.96 8.58 -4.95
C GLY A 82 -8.33 9.35 -6.23
N PRO A 83 -7.65 9.08 -7.36
CA PRO A 83 -6.49 8.18 -7.46
C PRO A 83 -5.24 8.78 -6.81
N LEU A 84 -4.32 7.94 -6.37
CA LEU A 84 -2.97 8.34 -5.95
C LEU A 84 -2.02 8.25 -7.15
N ASP A 85 -1.01 9.12 -7.18
CA ASP A 85 0.01 9.10 -8.23
C ASP A 85 1.19 8.21 -7.87
N ALA A 86 1.93 7.78 -8.90
CA ALA A 86 3.04 6.85 -8.76
C ALA A 86 4.27 7.44 -8.04
N GLY A 87 4.36 8.76 -7.88
CA GLY A 87 5.44 9.41 -7.13
C GLY A 87 5.15 9.47 -5.63
N SER A 88 3.87 9.35 -5.26
CA SER A 88 3.40 9.41 -3.87
C SER A 88 3.36 8.03 -3.20
N VAL A 89 3.14 6.96 -3.98
CA VAL A 89 3.05 5.59 -3.46
C VAL A 89 3.39 4.55 -4.52
N CYS A 90 4.14 3.52 -4.13
CA CYS A 90 4.42 2.38 -4.99
C CYS A 90 3.12 1.60 -5.29
N GLY A 91 2.98 1.07 -6.50
CA GLY A 91 1.76 0.34 -6.86
C GLY A 91 0.48 1.19 -6.71
N ALA A 92 0.56 2.50 -7.00
CA ALA A 92 -0.55 3.46 -6.89
C ALA A 92 -1.89 2.97 -7.44
N ALA A 93 -1.87 2.15 -8.49
CA ALA A 93 -3.08 1.50 -9.01
C ALA A 93 -3.74 0.55 -8.00
N VAL A 94 -2.96 -0.31 -7.34
CA VAL A 94 -3.45 -1.26 -6.33
C VAL A 94 -3.99 -0.52 -5.11
N VAL A 95 -3.24 0.47 -4.62
CA VAL A 95 -3.68 1.29 -3.48
C VAL A 95 -4.95 2.05 -3.84
N SER A 96 -5.01 2.69 -5.02
CA SER A 96 -6.22 3.37 -5.49
C SER A 96 -7.40 2.41 -5.59
N GLY A 97 -7.20 1.19 -6.10
CA GLY A 97 -8.21 0.14 -6.15
C GLY A 97 -8.71 -0.28 -4.77
N LEU A 98 -7.81 -0.39 -3.80
CA LEU A 98 -8.16 -0.65 -2.40
C LEU A 98 -9.02 0.48 -1.81
N LEU A 99 -8.68 1.75 -2.05
CA LEU A 99 -9.47 2.89 -1.59
C LEU A 99 -10.88 2.89 -2.21
N LEU A 100 -10.99 2.56 -3.50
CA LEU A 100 -12.28 2.42 -4.19
C LEU A 100 -13.13 1.30 -3.55
N ALA A 101 -12.54 0.12 -3.35
CA ALA A 101 -13.21 -1.04 -2.77
C ALA A 101 -13.62 -0.82 -1.31
N ALA A 102 -12.77 -0.16 -0.51
CA ALA A 102 -13.04 0.19 0.88
C ALA A 102 -14.20 1.19 0.98
N ARG A 103 -14.23 2.20 0.10
CA ARG A 103 -15.31 3.20 0.05
C ARG A 103 -16.65 2.56 -0.30
N LYS A 104 -16.69 1.65 -1.29
CA LYS A 104 -17.92 0.91 -1.65
C LYS A 104 -18.49 0.10 -0.47
N ARG A 105 -17.61 -0.39 0.42
CA ARG A 105 -17.98 -1.20 1.59
C ARG A 105 -18.23 -0.37 2.86
N GLY A 106 -18.08 0.96 2.81
CA GLY A 106 -18.21 1.82 3.99
C GLY A 106 -17.17 1.55 5.08
N LEU A 107 -16.01 0.98 4.71
CA LEU A 107 -14.92 0.71 5.63
C LEU A 107 -14.26 2.02 6.06
N ARG A 108 -13.68 2.02 7.27
CA ARG A 108 -12.91 3.16 7.77
C ARG A 108 -11.45 2.76 7.90
N PRO A 109 -10.54 3.43 7.16
CA PRO A 109 -9.12 3.19 7.30
C PRO A 109 -8.60 3.77 8.62
N GLU A 110 -7.61 3.10 9.18
CA GLU A 110 -6.84 3.55 10.34
C GLU A 110 -5.35 3.55 9.99
N LEU A 111 -4.64 4.61 10.39
CA LEU A 111 -3.19 4.73 10.23
C LEU A 111 -2.50 4.16 11.47
N LEU A 112 -1.77 3.06 11.29
CA LEU A 112 -1.07 2.40 12.39
C LEU A 112 0.32 2.98 12.66
N ASP A 113 1.04 3.33 11.61
CA ASP A 113 2.41 3.86 11.67
C ASP A 113 2.75 4.55 10.35
N LEU A 114 3.52 5.63 10.45
CA LEU A 114 4.06 6.40 9.33
C LEU A 114 5.48 6.81 9.69
N ARG A 115 6.48 6.30 8.96
CA ARG A 115 7.89 6.54 9.25
C ARG A 115 8.70 6.75 7.98
N ASN A 116 9.85 7.38 8.12
CA ASN A 116 10.83 7.50 7.06
C ASN A 116 12.08 6.68 7.45
N SER A 117 12.74 6.07 6.47
CA SER A 117 13.90 5.19 6.68
C SER A 117 15.08 5.83 7.43
N ASP A 118 15.20 7.16 7.37
CA ASP A 118 16.21 7.95 8.09
C ASP A 118 15.77 8.47 9.46
N ASP A 119 14.62 8.04 10.00
CA ASP A 119 14.18 8.44 11.35
C ASP A 119 15.18 8.01 12.46
N ASN A 120 16.16 7.16 12.14
CA ASN A 120 17.22 6.69 13.04
C ASN A 120 18.66 7.07 12.63
N ALA A 121 18.90 7.75 11.50
CA ALA A 121 20.27 8.00 11.02
C ALA A 121 20.38 9.36 10.31
N GLY A 122 21.30 10.21 10.76
CA GLY A 122 21.46 11.60 10.29
C GLY A 122 22.01 11.80 8.87
N GLY A 123 21.69 10.92 7.92
CA GLY A 123 21.88 11.16 6.48
C GLY A 123 20.64 11.87 5.92
N ARG A 124 20.82 12.80 4.96
CA ARG A 124 19.70 13.61 4.42
C ARG A 124 19.57 13.52 2.90
N ASP A 125 20.38 12.66 2.28
CA ASP A 125 20.61 12.76 0.84
C ASP A 125 19.57 11.98 0.02
N GLU A 126 19.08 10.83 0.49
CA GLU A 126 17.99 10.06 -0.16
C GLU A 126 17.21 9.23 0.88
N VAL A 127 15.89 9.47 0.98
CA VAL A 127 15.03 8.84 1.99
C VAL A 127 13.93 8.02 1.32
N VAL A 128 13.70 6.82 1.84
CA VAL A 128 12.49 6.03 1.54
C VAL A 128 11.44 6.28 2.61
N GLY A 129 10.27 6.77 2.21
CA GLY A 129 9.06 6.78 3.03
C GLY A 129 8.55 5.36 3.26
N THR A 130 8.57 4.91 4.51
CA THR A 130 7.96 3.63 4.93
C THR A 130 6.68 3.93 5.69
N GLY A 131 5.59 4.06 4.94
CA GLY A 131 4.30 4.40 5.49
C GLY A 131 3.19 3.51 5.00
N ILE A 132 2.34 3.15 5.98
CA ILE A 132 0.98 2.61 5.83
C ILE A 132 0.84 1.08 5.90
N ARG A 133 0.25 0.68 7.03
CA ARG A 133 -0.61 -0.50 7.14
C ARG A 133 -2.03 0.02 7.32
N VAL A 134 -2.86 -0.05 6.27
CA VAL A 134 -4.29 0.25 6.41
C VAL A 134 -4.94 -0.92 7.15
N LEU A 135 -5.34 -0.70 8.41
CA LEU A 135 -6.34 -1.56 9.04
C LEU A 135 -7.71 -1.01 8.63
N LEU A 136 -8.48 -1.80 7.89
CA LEU A 136 -9.84 -1.43 7.52
C LEU A 136 -10.78 -1.92 8.61
N ALA A 137 -11.17 -1.02 9.51
CA ALA A 137 -12.13 -1.30 10.56
C ALA A 137 -13.52 -1.58 9.96
N GLY A 138 -14.20 -2.61 10.46
CA GLY A 138 -15.53 -3.05 9.99
C GLY A 138 -15.56 -4.45 9.36
N TRP A 139 -14.40 -5.09 9.21
CA TRP A 139 -14.31 -6.50 8.81
C TRP A 139 -14.90 -7.43 9.89
N GLY A 140 -15.87 -8.27 9.52
CA GLY A 140 -16.42 -9.32 10.41
C GLY A 140 -17.54 -8.89 11.37
N ARG A 141 -18.28 -7.81 11.07
CA ARG A 141 -19.62 -7.58 11.65
C ARG A 141 -20.71 -7.81 10.61
#